data_AF-A0A7X9H6F9-F1
#
_entry.id   AF-A0A7X9H6F9-F1
#
_cell.length_a   1.000
_cell.length_b   1.000
_cell.length_c   1.000
_cell.angle_alpha   90.00
_cell.angle_beta   90.00
_cell.angle_gamma   90.00
#
_symmetry.space_group_name_H-M   'P 1'
#
loop_
_entity.id
_entity.type
_entity.pdbx_description
1 polymer ?
#
loop_
_entity_poly.entity_id
_entity_poly.type
_entity_poly.pdbx_seq_one_letter_code
_entity_poly.pdbx_strand_id
1 'polypeptide(L)'
;MFISIFLLIALRNAIKETDAEGIKVQPLGNDAITLGLVLVFGFIIYFTVPEVKRSLNFLLLKPDSAKIGELISETRTTLSTGLITFTYYAFLCGFIIALDYAKRRYDISGKKLYVFIGVIAGLFTVSIINGESRSLVIYSLYAILQCLSISFRKYRKIIVRILTIGAIVVLLGMTFYRLFTVYKQSSYSSALQGTSLRENYVPSFIEMYCLGPQSVACGIHFSDINQGNFTADTFFYDIFRPFMGLNIIAKKISGSTSIMMYNSWFYGIEGRDYGIFLQIANQGYCYFGLFLAPVFACIFLRIAIYIEKKLKQKKTLFLVFFYNFTYIRLATCVIAGTMSGYITSITMALLMCGTIYVFQKLFTSTVRQKAQHEGLEFYSNS
;
A
#
# COMPACT_ATOMS: atom_id res chain seq x y z
N MET A 1 -13.57 -9.43 -5.90
CA MET A 1 -14.43 -9.25 -7.08
C MET A 1 -15.05 -7.85 -7.12
N PHE A 2 -15.80 -7.41 -6.09
CA PHE A 2 -16.35 -6.04 -6.07
C PHE A 2 -15.31 -4.94 -5.82
N ILE A 3 -14.26 -5.14 -5.02
CA ILE A 3 -13.12 -4.20 -4.99
C ILE A 3 -12.49 -4.08 -6.37
N SER A 4 -12.38 -5.20 -7.11
CA SER A 4 -11.86 -5.23 -8.48
C SER A 4 -12.80 -4.56 -9.49
N ILE A 5 -14.13 -4.72 -9.34
CA ILE A 5 -15.15 -4.08 -10.18
C ILE A 5 -15.29 -2.58 -9.84
N PHE A 6 -15.25 -2.22 -8.57
CA PHE A 6 -15.22 -0.84 -8.09
C PHE A 6 -13.92 -0.15 -8.52
N LEU A 7 -12.77 -0.83 -8.46
CA LEU A 7 -11.54 -0.33 -9.07
C LEU A 7 -11.63 -0.27 -10.58
N LEU A 8 -12.28 -1.21 -11.27
CA LEU A 8 -12.49 -1.14 -12.71
C LEU A 8 -13.38 0.04 -13.10
N ILE A 9 -14.42 0.34 -12.30
CA ILE A 9 -15.31 1.49 -12.48
C ILE A 9 -14.60 2.79 -12.12
N ALA A 10 -13.84 2.83 -11.03
CA ALA A 10 -13.02 3.96 -10.63
C ALA A 10 -11.87 4.22 -11.62
N LEU A 11 -11.23 3.17 -12.14
CA LEU A 11 -10.23 3.22 -13.22
C LEU A 11 -10.88 3.73 -14.52
N ARG A 12 -12.07 3.21 -14.88
CA ARG A 12 -12.83 3.68 -16.05
C ARG A 12 -13.22 5.16 -15.94
N ASN A 13 -13.61 5.62 -14.75
CA ASN A 13 -14.01 7.01 -14.51
C ASN A 13 -12.80 7.95 -14.40
N ALA A 14 -11.69 7.52 -13.79
CA ALA A 14 -10.45 8.29 -13.76
C ALA A 14 -9.85 8.46 -15.17
N ILE A 15 -9.98 7.45 -16.03
CA ILE A 15 -9.61 7.56 -17.46
C ILE A 15 -10.43 8.64 -18.18
N LYS A 16 -11.69 8.89 -17.77
CA LYS A 16 -12.55 9.96 -18.30
C LYS A 16 -12.21 11.34 -17.73
N GLU A 17 -11.99 11.49 -16.42
CA GLU A 17 -11.66 12.81 -15.84
C GLU A 17 -10.29 13.34 -16.31
N THR A 18 -9.32 12.45 -16.56
CA THR A 18 -8.00 12.85 -17.07
C THR A 18 -8.09 13.46 -18.50
N ASP A 19 -9.20 13.24 -19.22
CA ASP A 19 -9.43 13.77 -20.56
C ASP A 19 -9.92 15.23 -20.58
N ALA A 20 -10.52 15.75 -19.50
CA ALA A 20 -11.13 17.10 -19.49
C ALA A 20 -10.17 18.21 -19.03
N GLU A 21 -9.32 17.93 -18.02
CA GLU A 21 -8.32 18.88 -17.49
C GLU A 21 -7.05 18.11 -17.13
N GLY A 22 -6.30 17.68 -18.14
CA GLY A 22 -5.21 16.73 -17.94
C GLY A 22 -4.14 17.21 -16.95
N ILE A 23 -3.95 16.47 -15.85
CA ILE A 23 -2.90 16.70 -14.85
C ILE A 23 -1.56 16.90 -15.56
N LYS A 24 -0.94 18.07 -15.36
CA LYS A 24 0.39 18.38 -15.88
C LYS A 24 1.44 17.91 -14.86
N VAL A 25 2.21 16.90 -15.25
CA VAL A 25 3.24 16.27 -14.41
C VAL A 25 4.60 16.85 -14.75
N GLN A 26 5.31 17.33 -13.73
CA GLN A 26 6.69 17.78 -13.87
C GLN A 26 7.66 16.60 -13.71
N PRO A 27 8.79 16.61 -14.45
CA PRO A 27 9.84 15.60 -14.30
C PRO A 27 10.47 15.67 -12.90
N LEU A 28 11.08 14.57 -12.45
CA LEU A 28 11.66 14.45 -11.11
C LEU A 28 12.81 15.43 -10.80
N GLY A 29 13.49 16.01 -11.79
CA GLY A 29 14.63 16.91 -11.54
C GLY A 29 15.71 16.28 -10.64
N ASN A 30 16.19 17.02 -9.64
CA ASN A 30 17.18 16.56 -8.64
C ASN A 30 16.62 15.49 -7.68
N ASP A 31 15.30 15.35 -7.58
CA ASP A 31 14.65 14.39 -6.68
C ASP A 31 14.96 12.94 -7.10
N ALA A 32 15.31 12.73 -8.37
CA ALA A 32 15.73 11.43 -8.88
C ALA A 32 16.98 10.90 -8.16
N ILE A 33 17.93 11.76 -7.80
CA ILE A 33 19.15 11.36 -7.10
C ILE A 33 18.81 10.92 -5.67
N THR A 34 17.99 11.70 -4.97
CA THR A 34 17.55 11.36 -3.61
C THR A 34 16.75 10.06 -3.59
N LEU A 35 15.83 9.88 -4.55
CA LEU A 35 15.07 8.65 -4.68
C LEU A 35 15.97 7.46 -5.03
N GLY A 36 17.02 7.68 -5.82
CA GLY A 36 18.06 6.69 -6.11
C GLY A 36 18.78 6.23 -4.84
N LEU A 37 19.17 7.17 -3.97
CA LEU A 37 19.78 6.84 -2.67
C LEU A 37 18.83 6.04 -1.77
N VAL A 38 17.56 6.43 -1.70
CA VAL A 38 16.54 5.69 -0.95
C VAL A 38 16.37 4.27 -1.50
N LEU A 39 16.41 4.10 -2.82
CA LEU A 39 16.34 2.78 -3.46
C LEU A 39 17.57 1.93 -3.13
N VAL A 40 18.77 2.49 -3.19
CA VAL A 40 20.02 1.79 -2.82
C VAL A 40 19.96 1.34 -1.36
N PHE A 41 19.53 2.21 -0.45
CA PHE A 41 19.36 1.86 0.96
C PHE A 41 18.31 0.75 1.15
N GLY A 42 17.22 0.79 0.40
CA GLY A 42 16.21 -0.27 0.36
C GLY A 42 16.79 -1.62 -0.08
N PHE A 43 17.66 -1.64 -1.11
CA PHE A 43 18.37 -2.86 -1.53
C PHE A 43 19.33 -3.38 -0.47
N ILE A 44 20.10 -2.50 0.17
CA ILE A 44 21.01 -2.88 1.27
C ILE A 44 20.20 -3.59 2.36
N ILE A 45 19.11 -2.98 2.85
CA ILE A 45 18.25 -3.58 3.87
C ILE A 45 17.68 -4.94 3.41
N TYR A 46 17.25 -5.04 2.15
CA TYR A 46 16.71 -6.28 1.61
C TYR A 46 17.72 -7.44 1.63
N PHE A 47 19.00 -7.16 1.36
CA PHE A 47 20.05 -8.18 1.37
C PHE A 47 20.63 -8.46 2.76
N THR A 48 20.66 -7.47 3.66
CA THR A 48 21.25 -7.61 5.00
C THR A 48 20.28 -8.14 6.04
N VAL A 49 18.98 -7.88 5.92
CA VAL A 49 17.97 -8.24 6.94
C VAL A 49 17.15 -9.45 6.48
N PRO A 50 17.36 -10.65 7.05
CA PRO A 50 16.67 -11.88 6.64
C PRO A 50 15.15 -11.78 6.75
N GLU A 51 14.63 -11.11 7.78
CA GLU A 51 13.19 -10.90 8.01
C GLU A 51 12.51 -10.14 6.85
N VAL A 52 13.22 -9.16 6.27
CA VAL A 52 12.74 -8.38 5.12
C VAL A 52 12.68 -9.25 3.88
N LYS A 53 13.73 -10.03 3.63
CA LYS A 53 13.81 -10.97 2.52
C LYS A 53 12.75 -12.07 2.59
N ARG A 54 12.41 -12.56 3.79
CA ARG A 54 11.35 -13.56 4.00
C ARG A 54 9.95 -12.97 3.78
N SER A 55 9.75 -11.70 4.16
CA SER A 55 8.46 -11.02 4.09
C SER A 55 8.10 -10.49 2.70
N LEU A 56 9.06 -9.92 1.98
CA LEU A 56 8.88 -9.41 0.62
C LEU A 56 9.15 -10.52 -0.40
N ASN A 57 8.08 -11.03 -1.00
CA ASN A 57 8.17 -12.06 -2.04
C ASN A 57 7.91 -11.42 -3.40
N PHE A 58 8.64 -11.86 -4.42
CA PHE A 58 8.45 -11.40 -5.80
C PHE A 58 7.79 -12.52 -6.60
N LEU A 59 6.67 -12.22 -7.26
CA LEU A 59 5.91 -13.11 -8.17
C LEU A 59 5.32 -14.39 -7.56
N LEU A 60 6.07 -15.10 -6.72
CA LEU A 60 5.70 -16.38 -6.12
C LEU A 60 5.95 -16.34 -4.61
N LEU A 61 4.93 -16.67 -3.84
CA LEU A 61 5.08 -16.97 -2.43
C LEU A 61 5.82 -18.30 -2.31
N LYS A 62 7.07 -18.29 -1.83
CA LYS A 62 7.77 -19.53 -1.52
C LYS A 62 7.01 -20.27 -0.40
N PRO A 63 6.57 -21.52 -0.61
CA PRO A 63 6.03 -22.37 0.44
C PRO A 63 7.20 -22.86 1.29
N ASP A 64 7.68 -22.01 2.18
CA ASP A 64 8.64 -22.46 3.18
C ASP A 64 7.87 -23.09 4.34
N SER A 65 8.15 -24.35 4.65
CA SER A 65 7.57 -25.08 5.79
C SER A 65 7.82 -24.36 7.12
N ALA A 66 8.90 -23.56 7.19
CA ALA A 66 9.22 -22.68 8.31
C ALA A 66 8.29 -21.46 8.42
N LYS A 67 7.74 -20.93 7.31
CA LYS A 67 6.74 -19.86 7.37
C LYS A 67 5.47 -20.31 8.08
N ILE A 68 5.08 -21.57 7.93
CA ILE A 68 3.86 -22.12 8.56
C ILE A 68 4.04 -22.23 10.09
N GLY A 69 5.26 -22.51 10.57
CA GLY A 69 5.60 -22.51 11.99
C GLY A 69 5.76 -21.11 12.59
N GLU A 70 6.48 -20.21 11.93
CA GLU A 70 6.70 -18.82 12.39
C GLU A 70 5.44 -17.95 12.31
N LEU A 71 4.47 -18.25 11.41
CA LEU A 71 3.15 -17.60 11.35
C LEU A 71 2.28 -17.87 12.60
N ILE A 72 2.70 -18.80 13.47
CA ILE A 72 1.99 -19.19 14.69
C ILE A 72 2.74 -18.69 15.95
N SER A 73 4.04 -18.37 15.89
CA SER A 73 4.84 -18.20 17.11
C SER A 73 5.71 -16.94 17.24
N GLU A 74 5.87 -16.07 16.24
CA GLU A 74 6.78 -14.92 16.41
C GLU A 74 6.09 -13.55 16.32
N THR A 75 6.13 -12.86 17.46
CA THR A 75 5.85 -11.43 17.56
C THR A 75 6.86 -10.68 16.70
N ARG A 76 6.46 -10.31 15.47
CA ARG A 76 7.29 -9.45 14.61
C ARG A 76 7.72 -8.21 15.39
N THR A 77 9.01 -7.93 15.43
CA THR A 77 9.49 -6.73 16.11
C THR A 77 9.01 -5.49 15.35
N THR A 78 8.67 -4.41 16.06
CA THR A 78 8.27 -3.14 15.42
C THR A 78 9.31 -2.60 14.45
N LEU A 79 10.58 -2.83 14.77
CA LEU A 79 11.69 -2.43 13.94
C LEU A 79 11.68 -3.19 12.62
N SER A 80 11.46 -4.50 12.64
CA SER A 80 11.42 -5.29 11.40
C SER A 80 10.20 -4.97 10.55
N THR A 81 9.02 -4.76 11.16
CA THR A 81 7.83 -4.26 10.43
C THR A 81 8.09 -2.89 9.79
N GLY A 82 8.79 -1.99 10.50
CA GLY A 82 9.22 -0.69 9.97
C GLY A 82 10.18 -0.83 8.79
N LEU A 83 11.20 -1.68 8.91
CA LEU A 83 12.18 -1.94 7.85
C LEU A 83 11.53 -2.58 6.62
N ILE A 84 10.63 -3.55 6.79
CA ILE A 84 9.85 -4.16 5.70
C ILE A 84 9.04 -3.09 4.96
N THR A 85 8.34 -2.24 5.71
CA THR A 85 7.52 -1.16 5.15
C THR A 85 8.40 -0.15 4.41
N PHE A 86 9.55 0.23 4.98
CA PHE A 86 10.51 1.11 4.33
C PHE A 86 11.02 0.53 3.01
N THR A 87 11.49 -0.71 3.00
CA THR A 87 11.99 -1.39 1.79
C THR A 87 10.92 -1.51 0.72
N TYR A 88 9.67 -1.81 1.09
CA TYR A 88 8.55 -1.83 0.16
C TYR A 88 8.36 -0.46 -0.53
N TYR A 89 8.33 0.63 0.24
CA TYR A 89 8.20 1.98 -0.31
C TYR A 89 9.42 2.39 -1.13
N ALA A 90 10.63 1.95 -0.77
CA ALA A 90 11.84 2.19 -1.56
C ALA A 90 11.73 1.54 -2.96
N PHE A 91 11.17 0.33 -3.07
CA PHE A 91 10.90 -0.27 -4.37
C PHE A 91 9.81 0.45 -5.18
N LEU A 92 8.80 1.04 -4.51
CA LEU A 92 7.85 1.94 -5.19
C LEU A 92 8.56 3.18 -5.75
N CYS A 93 9.53 3.74 -5.03
CA CYS A 93 10.37 4.84 -5.54
C CYS A 93 11.18 4.41 -6.78
N GLY A 94 11.67 3.16 -6.80
CA GLY A 94 12.34 2.60 -7.98
C GLY A 94 11.46 2.59 -9.24
N PHE A 95 10.16 2.29 -9.10
CA PHE A 95 9.20 2.41 -10.19
C PHE A 95 9.08 3.86 -10.70
N ILE A 96 9.02 4.84 -9.79
CA ILE A 96 8.88 6.25 -10.14
C ILE A 96 10.11 6.72 -10.95
N ILE A 97 11.32 6.33 -10.54
CA ILE A 97 12.57 6.63 -11.28
C ILE A 97 12.54 5.98 -12.67
N ALA A 98 12.19 4.69 -12.75
CA ALA A 98 12.10 3.98 -14.02
C ALA A 98 11.08 4.63 -14.97
N LEU A 99 9.95 5.08 -14.43
CA LEU A 99 8.91 5.77 -15.20
C LEU A 99 9.36 7.16 -15.67
N ASP A 100 10.04 7.95 -14.83
CA ASP A 100 10.59 9.25 -15.23
C ASP A 100 11.62 9.09 -16.36
N TYR A 101 12.52 8.11 -16.23
CA TYR A 101 13.50 7.79 -17.28
C TYR A 101 12.82 7.36 -18.59
N ALA A 102 11.86 6.43 -18.52
CA ALA A 102 11.12 5.96 -19.67
C ALA A 102 10.35 7.09 -20.35
N LYS A 103 9.72 7.97 -19.57
CA LYS A 103 8.98 9.12 -20.09
C LYS A 103 9.88 10.10 -20.83
N ARG A 104 11.00 10.53 -20.24
CA ARG A 104 11.94 11.48 -20.89
C ARG A 104 12.47 10.92 -22.20
N ARG A 105 12.84 9.64 -22.22
CA ARG A 105 13.34 8.99 -23.44
C ARG A 105 12.25 8.79 -24.49
N TYR A 106 11.01 8.53 -24.06
CA TYR A 106 9.86 8.46 -24.97
C TYR A 106 9.56 9.83 -25.60
N ASP A 107 9.59 10.91 -24.82
CA ASP A 107 9.31 12.26 -25.30
C ASP A 107 10.36 12.73 -26.33
N ILE A 108 11.62 12.27 -26.21
CA ILE A 108 12.69 12.55 -27.19
C ILE A 108 12.61 11.65 -28.43
N SER A 109 12.44 10.34 -28.25
CA SER A 109 12.62 9.36 -29.34
C SER A 109 11.33 8.91 -30.01
N GLY A 110 10.17 9.10 -29.36
CA GLY A 110 8.87 8.57 -29.77
C GLY A 110 8.76 7.04 -29.78
N LYS A 111 9.81 6.29 -29.39
CA LYS A 111 9.87 4.83 -29.56
C LYS A 111 8.96 4.10 -28.57
N LYS A 112 8.17 3.14 -29.07
CA LYS A 112 7.28 2.29 -28.25
C LYS A 112 8.00 1.47 -27.18
N LEU A 113 9.30 1.19 -27.39
CA LEU A 113 10.13 0.45 -26.44
C LEU A 113 10.12 1.08 -25.03
N TYR A 114 10.14 2.41 -24.93
CA TYR A 114 10.13 3.10 -23.64
C TYR A 114 8.79 2.96 -22.90
N VAL A 115 7.69 2.88 -23.63
CA VAL A 115 6.37 2.56 -23.05
C VAL A 115 6.39 1.14 -22.47
N PHE A 116 6.99 0.19 -23.20
CA PHE A 116 7.11 -1.21 -22.75
C PHE A 116 7.98 -1.32 -21.48
N ILE A 117 9.10 -0.59 -21.40
CA ILE A 117 9.94 -0.51 -20.20
C ILE A 117 9.12 -0.03 -18.99
N GLY A 118 8.33 1.05 -19.15
CA GLY A 118 7.47 1.56 -18.08
C GLY A 118 6.40 0.55 -17.64
N VAL A 119 5.81 -0.19 -18.57
CA VAL A 119 4.82 -1.25 -18.26
C VAL A 119 5.46 -2.43 -17.54
N ILE A 120 6.64 -2.89 -17.97
CA ILE A 120 7.40 -3.95 -17.27
C ILE A 120 7.74 -3.52 -15.85
N ALA A 121 8.25 -2.30 -15.67
CA ALA A 121 8.54 -1.76 -14.34
C ALA A 121 7.27 -1.77 -13.47
N GLY A 122 6.13 -1.34 -14.02
CA GLY A 122 4.84 -1.39 -13.33
C GLY A 122 4.43 -2.81 -12.93
N LEU A 123 4.54 -3.78 -13.83
CA LEU A 123 4.22 -5.19 -13.56
C LEU A 123 5.12 -5.77 -12.45
N PHE A 124 6.42 -5.47 -12.49
CA PHE A 124 7.36 -5.91 -11.47
C PHE A 124 6.96 -5.36 -10.09
N THR A 125 6.62 -4.08 -10.01
CA THR A 125 6.22 -3.44 -8.76
C THR A 125 4.86 -3.94 -8.23
N VAL A 126 3.88 -4.21 -9.10
CA VAL A 126 2.62 -4.86 -8.71
C VAL A 126 2.86 -6.28 -8.17
N SER A 127 3.89 -6.95 -8.68
CA SER A 127 4.24 -8.32 -8.28
C SER A 127 5.00 -8.40 -6.96
N ILE A 128 5.30 -7.27 -6.31
CA ILE A 128 5.89 -7.23 -4.97
C ILE A 128 4.80 -7.55 -3.96
N ILE A 129 4.86 -8.76 -3.42
CA ILE A 129 3.93 -9.27 -2.40
C ILE A 129 4.55 -9.01 -1.03
N ASN A 130 3.96 -8.07 -0.30
CA ASN A 130 4.30 -7.79 1.10
C ASN A 130 3.30 -8.53 2.02
N GLY A 131 3.70 -9.69 2.54
CA GLY A 131 2.85 -10.53 3.38
C GLY A 131 1.60 -11.08 2.66
N GLU A 132 0.51 -11.33 3.40
CA GLU A 132 -0.72 -11.92 2.86
C GLU A 132 -1.75 -10.89 2.33
N SER A 133 -1.46 -9.58 2.44
CA SER A 133 -2.44 -8.54 2.15
C SER A 133 -2.61 -8.30 0.65
N ARG A 134 -3.63 -8.93 0.06
CA ARG A 134 -4.03 -8.74 -1.35
C ARG A 134 -4.40 -7.29 -1.68
N SER A 135 -4.89 -6.53 -0.70
CA SER A 135 -5.30 -5.13 -0.89
C SER A 135 -4.14 -4.22 -1.26
N LEU A 136 -2.92 -4.51 -0.79
CA LEU A 136 -1.74 -3.69 -1.07
C LEU A 136 -1.32 -3.76 -2.54
N VAL A 137 -1.49 -4.93 -3.19
CA VAL A 137 -1.31 -5.11 -4.65
C VAL A 137 -2.31 -4.26 -5.44
N ILE A 138 -3.55 -4.18 -4.96
CA ILE A 138 -4.61 -3.40 -5.60
C ILE A 138 -4.31 -1.89 -5.48
N TYR A 139 -3.85 -1.43 -4.32
CA TYR A 139 -3.52 -0.03 -4.09
C TYR A 139 -2.31 0.43 -4.93
N SER A 140 -1.26 -0.39 -5.01
CA SER A 140 -0.11 -0.09 -5.86
C SER A 140 -0.49 -0.11 -7.35
N LEU A 141 -1.30 -1.08 -7.78
CA LEU A 141 -1.82 -1.16 -9.14
C LEU A 141 -2.54 0.12 -9.56
N TYR A 142 -3.43 0.65 -8.71
CA TYR A 142 -4.15 1.89 -8.99
C TYR A 142 -3.19 3.06 -9.20
N ALA A 143 -2.23 3.26 -8.29
CA ALA A 143 -1.25 4.34 -8.39
C ALA A 143 -0.38 4.22 -9.66
N ILE A 144 0.09 3.01 -9.97
CA ILE A 144 0.88 2.70 -11.17
C ILE A 144 0.08 2.98 -12.44
N LEU A 145 -1.18 2.54 -12.50
CA LEU A 145 -2.07 2.76 -13.64
C LEU A 145 -2.29 4.25 -13.91
N GLN A 146 -2.53 5.05 -12.87
CA GLN A 146 -2.71 6.49 -13.01
C GLN A 146 -1.43 7.16 -13.53
N CYS A 147 -0.27 6.87 -12.92
CA CYS A 147 1.01 7.44 -13.33
C CYS A 147 1.38 7.09 -14.78
N LEU A 148 1.19 5.83 -15.20
CA LEU A 148 1.45 5.40 -16.57
C LEU A 148 0.44 5.98 -17.57
N SER A 149 -0.84 6.09 -17.20
CA SER A 149 -1.88 6.64 -18.08
C SER A 149 -1.68 8.14 -18.31
N ILE A 150 -1.26 8.89 -17.29
CA ILE A 150 -0.91 10.30 -17.41
C ILE A 150 0.37 10.48 -18.24
N SER A 151 1.36 9.60 -18.03
CA SER A 151 2.65 9.68 -18.72
C SER A 151 2.57 9.31 -20.21
N PHE A 152 1.77 8.31 -20.56
CA PHE A 152 1.66 7.73 -21.91
C PHE A 152 0.21 7.72 -22.42
N ARG A 153 -0.40 8.92 -22.55
CA ARG A 153 -1.81 9.09 -22.94
C ARG A 153 -2.22 8.30 -24.19
N LYS A 154 -1.34 8.24 -25.20
CA LYS A 154 -1.58 7.52 -26.46
C LYS A 154 -1.82 6.01 -26.27
N TYR A 155 -1.19 5.39 -25.28
CA TYR A 155 -1.22 3.94 -25.06
C TYR A 155 -2.07 3.51 -23.84
N ARG A 156 -2.82 4.44 -23.23
CA ARG A 156 -3.60 4.21 -21.99
C ARG A 156 -4.43 2.93 -21.99
N LYS A 157 -5.16 2.64 -23.08
CA LYS A 157 -6.05 1.47 -23.17
C LYS A 157 -5.26 0.15 -23.11
N ILE A 158 -4.09 0.12 -23.75
CA ILE A 158 -3.22 -1.06 -23.77
C ILE A 158 -2.58 -1.25 -22.40
N ILE A 159 -2.06 -0.17 -21.81
CA ILE A 159 -1.47 -0.16 -20.46
C ILE A 159 -2.47 -0.73 -19.43
N VAL A 160 -3.71 -0.22 -19.44
CA VAL A 160 -4.77 -0.66 -18.53
C VAL A 160 -5.07 -2.14 -18.70
N ARG A 161 -5.20 -2.64 -19.95
CA ARG A 161 -5.45 -4.06 -20.20
C ARG A 161 -4.32 -4.95 -19.67
N ILE A 162 -3.06 -4.64 -20.02
CA ILE A 162 -1.91 -5.47 -19.63
C ILE A 162 -1.76 -5.51 -18.10
N LEU A 163 -1.82 -4.37 -17.43
CA LEU A 163 -1.66 -4.30 -15.98
C LEU A 163 -2.84 -4.93 -15.24
N THR A 164 -4.07 -4.80 -15.74
CA THR A 164 -5.24 -5.46 -15.13
C THR A 164 -5.13 -6.98 -15.24
N ILE A 165 -4.75 -7.50 -16.41
CA ILE A 165 -4.53 -8.94 -16.60
C ILE A 165 -3.39 -9.42 -15.68
N GLY A 166 -2.26 -8.71 -15.65
CA GLY A 166 -1.14 -9.04 -14.77
C GLY A 166 -1.54 -9.06 -13.29
N ALA A 167 -2.32 -8.07 -12.84
CA ALA A 167 -2.83 -8.04 -11.47
C ALA A 167 -3.79 -9.19 -11.16
N ILE A 168 -4.68 -9.56 -12.09
CA ILE A 168 -5.56 -10.73 -11.93
C ILE A 168 -4.72 -12.00 -11.75
N VAL A 169 -3.68 -12.19 -12.56
CA VAL A 169 -2.76 -13.34 -12.44
C VAL A 169 -2.09 -13.37 -11.07
N VAL A 170 -1.55 -12.24 -10.59
CA VAL A 170 -0.93 -12.14 -9.26
C VAL A 170 -1.94 -12.44 -8.15
N LEU A 171 -3.15 -11.86 -8.21
CA LEU A 171 -4.19 -12.06 -7.21
C LEU A 171 -4.72 -13.49 -7.17
N LEU A 172 -4.88 -14.12 -8.34
CA LEU A 172 -5.22 -15.53 -8.44
C LEU A 172 -4.09 -16.39 -7.85
N GLY A 173 -2.83 -16.11 -8.19
CA GLY A 173 -1.67 -16.78 -7.61
C GLY A 173 -1.64 -16.72 -6.07
N MET A 174 -1.91 -15.54 -5.49
CA MET A 174 -2.04 -15.38 -4.03
C MET A 174 -3.25 -16.12 -3.43
N THR A 175 -4.33 -16.26 -4.20
CA THR A 175 -5.55 -16.96 -3.76
C THR A 175 -5.34 -18.46 -3.78
N PHE A 176 -4.79 -18.99 -4.87
CA PHE A 176 -4.36 -20.38 -5.00
C PHE A 176 -3.36 -20.75 -3.91
N TYR A 177 -2.32 -19.94 -3.70
CA TYR A 177 -1.35 -20.18 -2.63
C TYR A 177 -2.05 -20.38 -1.27
N ARG A 178 -2.96 -19.47 -0.88
CA ARG A 178 -3.66 -19.57 0.40
C ARG A 178 -4.57 -20.80 0.49
N LEU A 179 -5.26 -21.15 -0.60
CA LEU A 179 -6.04 -22.38 -0.65
C LEU A 179 -5.13 -23.59 -0.39
N PHE A 180 -4.01 -23.71 -1.11
CA PHE A 180 -3.09 -24.86 -0.98
C PHE A 180 -2.35 -24.90 0.37
N THR A 181 -1.97 -23.75 0.95
CA THR A 181 -1.34 -23.67 2.28
C THR A 181 -2.30 -24.11 3.39
N VAL A 182 -3.60 -23.77 3.29
CA VAL A 182 -4.62 -24.22 4.25
C VAL A 182 -4.81 -25.75 4.21
N TYR A 183 -4.50 -26.41 3.09
CA TYR A 183 -4.67 -27.87 2.94
C TYR A 183 -3.39 -28.71 3.18
N LYS A 184 -2.27 -28.13 3.64
CA LYS A 184 -1.01 -28.86 3.94
C LYS A 184 -0.59 -29.85 2.82
N GLN A 185 -0.77 -29.51 1.55
CA GLN A 185 -0.36 -30.40 0.46
C GLN A 185 0.94 -29.95 -0.20
N SER A 186 1.86 -30.90 -0.36
CA SER A 186 3.23 -30.71 -0.87
C SER A 186 3.33 -30.59 -2.40
N SER A 187 2.22 -30.67 -3.15
CA SER A 187 2.22 -30.62 -4.62
C SER A 187 0.90 -30.09 -5.20
N TYR A 188 1.01 -29.39 -6.34
CA TYR A 188 -0.11 -28.86 -7.15
C TYR A 188 -1.07 -29.96 -7.65
N SER A 189 -0.59 -31.17 -7.90
CA SER A 189 -1.37 -32.27 -8.49
C SER A 189 -2.25 -33.00 -7.46
N SER A 190 -1.76 -33.16 -6.23
CA SER A 190 -2.46 -33.87 -5.15
C SER A 190 -3.67 -33.09 -4.64
N ALA A 191 -3.61 -31.76 -4.70
CA ALA A 191 -4.64 -30.90 -4.12
C ALA A 191 -5.88 -30.78 -5.01
N LEU A 192 -5.76 -31.01 -6.32
CA LEU A 192 -6.90 -31.08 -7.23
C LEU A 192 -7.78 -32.32 -6.98
N GLN A 193 -7.23 -33.38 -6.37
CA GLN A 193 -7.94 -34.64 -6.13
C GLN A 193 -8.58 -34.72 -4.73
N GLY A 194 -8.13 -33.91 -3.77
CA GLY A 194 -8.52 -34.03 -2.36
C GLY A 194 -9.52 -33.01 -1.81
N THR A 195 -9.98 -32.03 -2.60
CA THR A 195 -10.84 -30.95 -2.08
C THR A 195 -12.33 -31.25 -2.27
N SER A 196 -12.98 -31.78 -1.24
CA SER A 196 -14.38 -31.41 -1.00
C SER A 196 -14.38 -29.97 -0.51
N LEU A 197 -14.74 -29.03 -1.37
CA LEU A 197 -14.97 -27.64 -0.97
C LEU A 197 -16.01 -27.66 0.16
N ARG A 198 -15.61 -27.21 1.35
CA ARG A 198 -16.49 -27.09 2.52
C ARG A 198 -17.81 -26.46 2.07
N GLU A 199 -18.96 -27.11 2.34
CA GLU A 199 -20.28 -26.49 2.12
C GLU A 199 -20.25 -25.13 2.84
N ASN A 200 -20.51 -24.05 2.11
CA ASN A 200 -20.42 -22.64 2.54
C ASN A 200 -19.04 -21.94 2.46
N TYR A 201 -18.00 -22.55 1.87
CA TYR A 201 -16.73 -21.84 1.65
C TYR A 201 -16.90 -20.64 0.73
N VAL A 202 -17.62 -20.78 -0.39
CA VAL A 202 -17.79 -19.71 -1.38
C VAL A 202 -18.61 -18.53 -0.84
N PRO A 203 -19.80 -18.73 -0.21
CA PRO A 203 -20.53 -17.64 0.44
C PRO A 203 -19.71 -16.91 1.51
N SER A 204 -19.07 -17.65 2.42
CA SER A 204 -18.24 -17.07 3.48
C SER A 204 -17.04 -16.31 2.91
N PHE A 205 -16.43 -16.83 1.84
CA PHE A 205 -15.34 -16.18 1.12
C PHE A 205 -15.83 -14.92 0.40
N ILE A 206 -17.00 -14.92 -0.23
CA ILE A 206 -17.56 -13.72 -0.85
C ILE A 206 -17.84 -12.66 0.22
N GLU A 207 -18.45 -13.05 1.33
CA GLU A 207 -18.81 -12.16 2.44
C GLU A 207 -17.60 -11.50 3.10
N MET A 208 -16.56 -12.26 3.42
CA MET A 208 -15.31 -11.73 4.00
C MET A 208 -14.61 -10.71 3.10
N TYR A 209 -14.81 -10.79 1.78
CA TYR A 209 -14.21 -9.87 0.81
C TYR A 209 -15.13 -8.73 0.38
N CYS A 210 -16.44 -8.95 0.41
CA CYS A 210 -17.43 -7.92 0.17
C CYS A 210 -17.67 -7.07 1.41
N LEU A 211 -17.21 -7.53 2.58
CA LEU A 211 -17.30 -6.78 3.84
C LEU A 211 -18.75 -6.35 4.08
N GLY A 212 -19.67 -7.29 3.81
CA GLY A 212 -21.12 -7.09 3.81
C GLY A 212 -21.72 -7.05 5.22
N PRO A 213 -23.07 -7.15 5.31
CA PRO A 213 -23.80 -7.07 6.57
C PRO A 213 -23.30 -8.04 7.66
N GLN A 214 -22.88 -9.28 7.34
CA GLN A 214 -22.33 -10.17 8.35
C GLN A 214 -21.00 -9.68 8.90
N SER A 215 -20.15 -9.03 8.09
CA SER A 215 -18.90 -8.44 8.58
C SER A 215 -19.16 -7.27 9.53
N VAL A 216 -20.22 -6.49 9.29
CA VAL A 216 -20.68 -5.45 10.21
C VAL A 216 -21.21 -6.06 11.49
N ALA A 217 -22.08 -7.07 11.39
CA ALA A 217 -22.63 -7.78 12.54
C ALA A 217 -21.54 -8.45 13.40
N CYS A 218 -20.54 -9.08 12.78
CA CYS A 218 -19.39 -9.64 13.48
C CYS A 218 -18.58 -8.56 14.21
N GLY A 219 -18.44 -7.37 13.63
CA GLY A 219 -17.78 -6.24 14.28
C GLY A 219 -18.55 -5.70 15.49
N ILE A 220 -19.88 -5.61 15.37
CA ILE A 220 -20.77 -5.22 16.49
C ILE A 220 -20.68 -6.27 17.61
N HIS A 221 -20.83 -7.55 17.28
CA HIS A 221 -20.74 -8.64 18.24
C HIS A 221 -19.36 -8.70 18.94
N PHE A 222 -18.28 -8.48 18.19
CA PHE A 222 -16.94 -8.34 18.77
C PHE A 222 -16.85 -7.15 19.73
N SER A 223 -17.43 -6.01 19.36
CA SER A 223 -17.51 -4.83 20.22
C SER A 223 -18.26 -5.14 21.51
N ASP A 224 -19.37 -5.86 21.44
CA ASP A 224 -20.21 -6.18 22.59
C ASP A 224 -19.51 -7.12 23.60
N ILE A 225 -18.71 -8.07 23.10
CA ILE A 225 -17.89 -8.94 23.95
C ILE A 225 -16.72 -8.18 24.58
N ASN A 226 -16.19 -7.16 23.90
CA ASN A 226 -14.96 -6.47 24.27
C ASN A 226 -15.16 -5.02 24.72
N GLN A 227 -16.38 -4.62 25.16
CA GLN A 227 -16.71 -3.22 25.46
C GLN A 227 -15.73 -2.57 26.45
N GLY A 228 -15.22 -3.32 27.43
CA GLY A 228 -14.26 -2.81 28.42
C GLY A 228 -12.85 -2.53 27.89
N ASN A 229 -12.51 -3.00 26.68
CA ASN A 229 -11.17 -2.87 26.11
C ASN A 229 -11.02 -1.65 25.16
N PHE A 230 -12.14 -1.03 24.76
CA PHE A 230 -12.13 0.16 23.88
C PHE A 230 -12.13 1.45 24.70
N THR A 231 -10.98 1.77 25.27
CA THR A 231 -10.77 3.02 26.02
C THR A 231 -10.13 4.09 25.13
N ALA A 232 -10.06 5.33 25.64
CA ALA A 232 -9.31 6.41 24.99
C ALA A 232 -7.83 6.03 24.78
N ASP A 233 -7.24 5.28 25.72
CA ASP A 233 -5.86 4.80 25.61
C ASP A 233 -5.70 3.84 24.42
N THR A 234 -6.63 2.88 24.25
CA THR A 234 -6.65 1.98 23.10
C THR A 234 -6.83 2.74 21.79
N PHE A 235 -7.66 3.78 21.78
CA PHE A 235 -7.85 4.65 20.62
C PHE A 235 -6.57 5.40 20.23
N PHE A 236 -5.89 6.02 21.20
CA PHE A 236 -4.60 6.69 20.94
C PHE A 236 -3.52 5.70 20.56
N TYR A 237 -3.51 4.51 21.17
CA TYR A 237 -2.60 3.44 20.79
C TYR A 237 -2.82 3.00 19.34
N ASP A 238 -4.07 2.86 18.89
CA ASP A 238 -4.43 2.61 17.49
C ASP A 238 -3.95 3.71 16.52
N ILE A 239 -3.72 4.94 17.01
CA ILE A 239 -3.13 6.03 16.23
C ILE A 239 -1.61 5.96 16.21
N PHE A 240 -0.99 5.89 17.39
CA PHE A 240 0.46 6.03 17.53
C PHE A 240 1.23 4.77 17.15
N ARG A 241 0.64 3.60 17.37
CA ARG A 241 1.25 2.31 17.02
C ARG A 241 1.57 2.16 15.53
N PRO A 242 0.66 2.48 14.59
CA PRO A 242 0.94 2.46 13.15
C PRO A 242 1.65 3.71 12.62
N PHE A 243 1.86 4.73 13.45
CA PHE A 243 2.51 5.96 13.03
C PHE A 243 4.01 5.73 12.84
N MET A 244 4.49 5.85 11.60
CA MET A 244 5.89 5.58 11.29
C MET A 244 6.82 6.57 12.03
N GLY A 245 7.73 6.05 12.86
CA GLY A 245 8.62 6.82 13.74
C GLY A 245 8.15 6.85 15.19
N LEU A 246 6.90 7.22 15.45
CA LEU A 246 6.30 7.18 16.80
C LEU A 246 6.01 5.75 17.28
N ASN A 247 5.92 4.79 16.34
CA ASN A 247 5.73 3.37 16.63
C ASN A 247 6.78 2.77 17.59
N ILE A 248 8.02 3.29 17.59
CA ILE A 248 9.11 2.85 18.49
C ILE A 248 8.78 3.23 19.94
N ILE A 249 8.26 4.45 20.15
CA ILE A 249 7.87 4.96 21.47
C ILE A 249 6.60 4.24 21.91
N ALA A 250 5.60 4.15 21.03
CA ALA A 250 4.33 3.49 21.31
C ALA A 250 4.49 2.02 21.72
N LYS A 251 5.53 1.29 21.24
CA LYS A 251 5.80 -0.10 21.69
C LYS A 251 6.02 -0.23 23.19
N LYS A 252 6.55 0.80 23.84
CA LYS A 252 6.80 0.77 25.28
C LYS A 252 5.51 0.83 26.10
N ILE A 253 4.41 1.24 25.48
CA ILE A 253 3.08 1.22 26.05
C ILE A 253 2.53 -0.19 25.78
N SER A 254 2.35 -0.99 26.84
CA SER A 254 1.75 -2.32 26.74
C SER A 254 0.30 -2.19 26.33
N GLY A 255 0.00 -2.46 25.06
CA GLY A 255 -1.34 -2.38 24.50
C GLY A 255 -1.52 -3.21 23.24
N SER A 256 -2.77 -3.59 22.98
CA SER A 256 -3.20 -4.28 21.77
C SER A 256 -3.95 -3.31 20.87
N THR A 257 -3.67 -3.34 19.57
CA THR A 257 -4.48 -2.56 18.63
C THR A 257 -5.83 -3.22 18.42
N SER A 258 -6.88 -2.46 18.11
CA SER A 258 -8.23 -3.00 17.87
C SER A 258 -8.24 -4.07 16.77
N ILE A 259 -7.41 -3.89 15.73
CA ILE A 259 -7.27 -4.87 14.64
C ILE A 259 -6.60 -6.17 15.11
N MET A 260 -5.65 -6.08 16.05
CA MET A 260 -5.00 -7.25 16.63
C MET A 260 -5.97 -7.99 17.55
N MET A 261 -6.72 -7.26 18.37
CA MET A 261 -7.79 -7.84 19.19
C MET A 261 -8.85 -8.53 18.35
N TYR A 262 -9.29 -7.88 17.26
CA TYR A 262 -10.31 -8.43 16.36
C TYR A 262 -9.83 -9.71 15.66
N ASN A 263 -8.62 -9.71 15.12
CA ASN A 263 -8.06 -10.88 14.45
C ASN A 263 -7.74 -12.01 15.44
N SER A 264 -7.29 -11.68 16.65
CA SER A 264 -7.12 -12.67 17.71
C SER A 264 -8.43 -13.30 18.14
N TRP A 265 -9.49 -12.51 18.29
CA TRP A 265 -10.83 -13.01 18.58
C TRP A 265 -11.36 -13.89 17.45
N PHE A 266 -11.24 -13.46 16.19
CA PHE A 266 -11.78 -14.19 15.05
C PHE A 266 -11.06 -15.52 14.79
N TYR A 267 -9.72 -15.54 14.90
CA TYR A 267 -8.91 -16.72 14.61
C TYR A 267 -8.60 -17.59 15.84
N GLY A 268 -8.88 -17.10 17.05
CA GLY A 268 -8.50 -17.77 18.30
C GLY A 268 -6.99 -17.82 18.54
N ILE A 269 -6.22 -16.91 17.91
CA ILE A 269 -4.75 -16.87 17.99
C ILE A 269 -4.33 -15.52 18.55
N GLU A 270 -3.79 -15.50 19.77
CA GLU A 270 -3.35 -14.29 20.44
C GLU A 270 -2.24 -13.55 19.66
N GLY A 271 -2.30 -12.23 19.63
CA GLY A 271 -1.29 -11.38 18.99
C GLY A 271 -1.33 -11.33 17.45
N ARG A 272 -2.30 -11.97 16.80
CA ARG A 272 -2.46 -11.93 15.35
C ARG A 272 -3.00 -10.57 14.88
N ASP A 273 -2.20 -9.82 14.12
CA ASP A 273 -2.54 -8.48 13.60
C ASP A 273 -2.93 -8.47 12.11
N TYR A 274 -2.92 -9.63 11.44
CA TYR A 274 -3.27 -9.81 10.03
C TYR A 274 -4.39 -10.85 9.81
N GLY A 275 -5.16 -10.67 8.74
CA GLY A 275 -6.14 -11.65 8.28
C GLY A 275 -7.41 -10.99 7.73
N ILE A 276 -8.29 -10.56 8.63
CA ILE A 276 -9.56 -9.92 8.31
C ILE A 276 -9.49 -8.43 8.66
N PHE A 277 -10.08 -7.62 7.78
CA PHE A 277 -10.18 -6.18 8.01
C PHE A 277 -11.28 -5.87 9.02
N LEU A 278 -10.94 -5.10 10.05
CA LEU A 278 -11.91 -4.38 10.86
C LEU A 278 -12.26 -3.07 10.11
N GLN A 279 -13.47 -2.99 9.58
CA GLN A 279 -13.93 -1.83 8.82
C GLN A 279 -13.94 -0.57 9.69
N ILE A 280 -13.70 0.61 9.09
CA ILE A 280 -13.70 1.88 9.82
C ILE A 280 -15.04 2.14 10.53
N ALA A 281 -16.16 1.67 9.96
CA ALA A 281 -17.48 1.77 10.57
C ALA A 281 -17.59 0.93 11.86
N ASN A 282 -17.10 -0.32 11.82
CA ASN A 282 -17.05 -1.18 13.00
C ASN A 282 -16.07 -0.64 14.05
N GLN A 283 -14.92 -0.12 13.61
CA GLN A 283 -13.96 0.49 14.52
C GLN A 283 -14.52 1.77 15.16
N GLY A 284 -15.27 2.58 14.39
CA GLY A 284 -16.01 3.72 14.92
C GLY A 284 -17.09 3.30 15.92
N TYR A 285 -17.76 2.18 15.68
CA TYR A 285 -18.74 1.61 16.63
C TYR A 285 -18.05 1.18 17.93
N CYS A 286 -16.90 0.51 17.85
CA CYS A 286 -16.12 0.09 19.01
C CYS A 286 -15.75 1.26 19.94
N TYR A 287 -15.39 2.43 19.37
CA TYR A 287 -14.93 3.57 20.17
C TYR A 287 -16.02 4.59 20.54
N PHE A 288 -17.00 4.80 19.66
CA PHE A 288 -17.94 5.91 19.78
C PHE A 288 -19.42 5.47 19.74
N GLY A 289 -19.68 4.18 19.57
CA GLY A 289 -21.03 3.62 19.48
C GLY A 289 -21.75 3.94 18.17
N LEU A 290 -23.02 3.56 18.10
CA LEU A 290 -23.83 3.57 16.88
C LEU A 290 -23.93 4.96 16.20
N PHE A 291 -24.13 6.02 16.98
CA PHE A 291 -24.43 7.34 16.44
C PHE A 291 -23.19 8.07 15.89
N LEU A 292 -22.03 7.87 16.51
CA LEU A 292 -20.79 8.54 16.11
C LEU A 292 -19.94 7.71 15.14
N ALA A 293 -20.23 6.41 14.98
CA ALA A 293 -19.54 5.57 14.01
C ALA A 293 -19.59 6.09 12.55
N PRO A 294 -20.74 6.56 12.01
CA PRO A 294 -20.80 7.16 10.69
C PRO A 294 -19.99 8.46 10.59
N VAL A 295 -20.03 9.29 11.65
CA VAL A 295 -19.27 10.54 11.72
C VAL A 295 -17.77 10.25 11.62
N PHE A 296 -17.29 9.21 12.31
CA PHE A 296 -15.91 8.77 12.24
C PHE A 296 -15.50 8.35 10.82
N ALA A 297 -16.34 7.58 10.12
CA ALA A 297 -16.10 7.23 8.71
C ALA A 297 -16.06 8.46 7.78
N CYS A 298 -16.94 9.45 8.02
CA CYS A 298 -16.97 10.70 7.26
C CYS A 298 -15.68 11.52 7.38
N ILE A 299 -14.95 11.44 8.51
CA ILE A 299 -13.65 12.11 8.67
C ILE A 299 -12.64 11.58 7.64
N PHE A 300 -12.52 10.26 7.49
CA PHE A 300 -11.61 9.66 6.51
C PHE A 300 -12.02 9.97 5.07
N LEU A 301 -13.33 9.97 4.78
CA LEU A 301 -13.84 10.36 3.47
C LEU A 301 -13.53 11.83 3.15
N ARG A 302 -13.65 12.74 4.13
CA ARG A 302 -13.27 14.15 3.98
C ARG A 302 -11.78 14.31 3.65
N ILE A 303 -10.90 13.51 4.29
CA ILE A 303 -9.46 13.50 3.98
C ILE A 303 -9.23 12.98 2.54
N ALA A 304 -9.96 11.95 2.10
CA ALA A 304 -9.88 11.44 0.73
C ALA A 304 -10.23 12.52 -0.30
N ILE A 305 -11.34 13.24 -0.10
CA ILE A 305 -11.77 14.37 -0.96
C ILE A 305 -10.72 15.49 -0.96
N TYR A 306 -10.13 15.80 0.20
CA TYR A 306 -9.05 16.79 0.28
C TYR A 306 -7.84 16.38 -0.57
N ILE A 307 -7.41 15.12 -0.49
CA ILE A 307 -6.32 14.58 -1.30
C ILE A 307 -6.65 14.62 -2.80
N GLU A 308 -7.87 14.25 -3.18
CA GLU A 308 -8.34 14.32 -4.57
C GLU A 308 -8.26 15.74 -5.13
N LYS A 309 -8.77 16.74 -4.40
CA LYS A 309 -8.66 18.16 -4.79
C LYS A 309 -7.21 18.59 -4.97
N LYS A 310 -6.33 18.13 -4.08
CA LYS A 310 -4.89 18.40 -4.21
C LYS A 310 -4.30 17.68 -5.42
N LEU A 311 -4.74 16.48 -5.79
CA LEU A 311 -4.19 15.72 -6.93
C LEU A 311 -4.38 16.45 -8.27
N LYS A 312 -5.41 17.28 -8.42
CA LYS A 312 -5.70 18.07 -9.63
C LYS A 312 -4.70 19.21 -9.90
N GLN A 313 -3.79 19.51 -8.96
CA GLN A 313 -2.79 20.58 -9.08
C GLN A 313 -1.52 20.11 -9.82
N LYS A 314 -0.76 21.03 -10.41
CA LYS A 314 0.54 20.72 -11.05
C LYS A 314 1.52 20.15 -10.01
N LYS A 315 2.03 18.94 -10.25
CA LYS A 315 2.84 18.18 -9.29
C LYS A 315 3.93 17.37 -9.97
N THR A 316 4.96 17.03 -9.20
CA THR A 316 5.99 16.06 -9.62
C THR A 316 5.40 14.66 -9.71
N LEU A 317 5.98 13.80 -10.56
CA LEU A 317 5.54 12.41 -10.72
C LEU A 317 5.56 11.65 -9.37
N PHE A 318 6.53 11.96 -8.50
CA PHE A 318 6.62 11.43 -7.15
C PHE A 318 5.37 11.74 -6.31
N LEU A 319 4.96 13.01 -6.25
CA LEU A 319 3.78 13.42 -5.51
C LEU A 319 2.51 12.80 -6.10
N VAL A 320 2.40 12.77 -7.44
CA VAL A 320 1.24 12.16 -8.12
C VAL A 320 1.10 10.69 -7.75
N PHE A 321 2.19 9.94 -7.67
CA PHE A 321 2.18 8.54 -7.26
C PHE A 321 1.67 8.36 -5.83
N PHE A 322 2.29 9.06 -4.86
CA PHE A 322 1.93 8.90 -3.44
C PHE A 322 0.55 9.47 -3.10
N TYR A 323 0.11 10.54 -3.78
CA TYR A 323 -1.27 11.00 -3.63
C TYR A 323 -2.26 9.98 -4.17
N ASN A 324 -2.02 9.36 -5.32
CA ASN A 324 -2.92 8.31 -5.83
C ASN A 324 -2.92 7.07 -4.94
N PHE A 325 -1.74 6.65 -4.43
CA PHE A 325 -1.62 5.51 -3.52
C PHE A 325 -2.36 5.74 -2.21
N THR A 326 -2.23 6.93 -1.61
CA THR A 326 -2.94 7.28 -0.37
C THR A 326 -4.43 7.53 -0.61
N TYR A 327 -4.78 8.17 -1.74
CA TYR A 327 -6.17 8.42 -2.14
C TYR A 327 -6.96 7.12 -2.23
N ILE A 328 -6.49 6.12 -2.99
CA ILE A 328 -7.26 4.89 -3.17
C ILE A 328 -7.48 4.15 -1.84
N ARG A 329 -6.48 4.17 -0.95
CA ARG A 329 -6.60 3.56 0.39
C ARG A 329 -7.66 4.26 1.25
N LEU A 330 -7.72 5.58 1.19
CA LEU A 330 -8.70 6.36 1.95
C LEU A 330 -10.07 6.33 1.29
N ALA A 331 -10.17 6.33 -0.04
CA ALA A 331 -11.43 6.25 -0.75
C ALA A 331 -12.12 4.89 -0.52
N THR A 332 -11.35 3.81 -0.37
CA THR A 332 -11.88 2.49 0.00
C THR A 332 -12.18 2.35 1.50
N CYS A 333 -12.10 3.41 2.30
CA CYS A 333 -12.17 3.30 3.75
C CYS A 333 -13.50 2.86 4.33
N VAL A 334 -14.58 3.27 3.67
CA VAL A 334 -15.94 2.89 4.06
C VAL A 334 -16.15 1.38 3.92
N ILE A 335 -15.43 0.74 3.00
CA ILE A 335 -15.68 -0.66 2.63
C ILE A 335 -14.61 -1.58 3.21
N ALA A 336 -13.32 -1.26 3.03
CA ALA A 336 -12.27 -2.28 3.04
C ALA A 336 -10.96 -1.86 3.70
N GLY A 337 -10.97 -0.99 4.70
CA GLY A 337 -9.72 -0.87 5.45
C GLY A 337 -9.84 -0.44 6.89
N THR A 338 -8.65 -0.44 7.46
CA THR A 338 -8.37 -0.35 8.88
C THR A 338 -7.63 0.95 9.13
N MET A 339 -7.92 1.57 10.26
CA MET A 339 -7.26 2.80 10.69
C MET A 339 -5.73 2.69 10.67
N SER A 340 -5.18 1.58 11.17
CA SER A 340 -3.75 1.28 11.16
C SER A 340 -3.15 1.34 9.75
N GLY A 341 -3.84 0.75 8.76
CA GLY A 341 -3.41 0.78 7.38
C GLY A 341 -3.38 2.17 6.75
N TYR A 342 -4.24 3.08 7.19
CA TYR A 342 -4.28 4.47 6.69
C TYR A 342 -3.19 5.32 7.30
N ILE A 343 -3.06 5.26 8.62
CA ILE A 343 -2.06 6.04 9.36
C ILE A 343 -0.67 5.65 8.88
N THR A 344 -0.40 4.35 8.71
CA THR A 344 0.87 3.87 8.17
C THR A 344 1.14 4.48 6.78
N SER A 345 0.12 4.52 5.90
CA SER A 345 0.30 5.02 4.53
C SER A 345 0.51 6.53 4.47
N ILE A 346 -0.26 7.30 5.25
CA ILE A 346 -0.12 8.76 5.33
C ILE A 346 1.24 9.12 5.92
N THR A 347 1.60 8.49 7.04
CA THR A 347 2.86 8.79 7.75
C THR A 347 4.08 8.37 6.94
N MET A 348 4.02 7.24 6.24
CA MET A 348 5.11 6.83 5.35
C MET A 348 5.24 7.75 4.14
N ALA A 349 4.13 8.20 3.54
CA ALA A 349 4.16 9.20 2.48
C ALA A 349 4.76 10.53 2.97
N LEU A 350 4.40 10.97 4.19
CA LEU A 350 4.98 12.15 4.83
C LEU A 350 6.47 11.97 5.11
N LEU A 351 6.89 10.80 5.62
CA LEU A 351 8.30 10.48 5.88
C LEU A 351 9.11 10.51 4.59
N MET A 352 8.60 9.93 3.50
CA MET A 352 9.27 9.98 2.20
C MET A 352 9.35 11.41 1.65
N CYS A 353 8.27 12.21 1.75
CA CYS A 353 8.31 13.63 1.36
C CYS A 353 9.31 14.44 2.19
N GLY A 354 9.32 14.23 3.51
CA GLY A 354 10.25 14.88 4.43
C GLY A 354 11.70 14.50 4.15
N THR A 355 11.96 13.23 3.82
CA THR A 355 13.29 12.74 3.44
C THR A 355 13.77 13.46 2.19
N ILE A 356 12.93 13.57 1.16
CA ILE A 356 13.27 14.29 -0.08
C ILE A 356 13.57 15.76 0.21
N TYR A 357 12.73 16.43 0.99
CA TYR A 357 12.92 17.84 1.34
C TYR A 357 14.24 18.08 2.09
N VAL A 358 14.57 17.24 3.08
CA VAL A 358 15.82 17.35 3.84
C VAL A 358 17.03 17.13 2.94
N PHE A 359 17.01 16.09 2.11
CA PHE A 359 18.10 15.83 1.18
C PHE A 359 18.27 16.94 0.13
N GLN A 360 17.18 17.47 -0.43
CA GLN A 360 17.24 18.62 -1.31
C GLN A 360 17.94 19.80 -0.62
N LYS A 361 17.54 20.13 0.61
CA LYS A 361 18.14 21.23 1.37
C LYS A 361 19.64 20.99 1.63
N LEU A 362 20.02 19.77 2.00
CA LEU A 362 21.42 19.39 2.23
C LEU A 362 22.23 19.53 0.93
N PHE A 363 21.78 18.94 -0.18
CA PHE A 363 22.51 18.99 -1.45
C PHE A 363 22.55 20.41 -2.05
N THR A 364 21.48 21.19 -1.97
CA THR A 364 21.49 22.60 -2.37
C THR A 364 22.46 23.41 -1.52
N SER A 365 22.56 23.14 -0.20
CA SER A 365 23.53 23.81 0.67
C SER A 365 24.99 23.43 0.34
N THR A 366 25.25 22.17 0.01
CA THR A 366 26.59 21.68 -0.38
C THR A 366 27.02 22.23 -1.74
N VAL A 367 26.12 22.31 -2.72
CA VAL A 367 26.41 22.92 -4.02
C VAL A 367 26.65 24.42 -3.87
N ARG A 368 25.90 25.11 -3.01
CA ARG A 368 26.08 26.55 -2.76
C ARG A 368 27.39 26.84 -2.02
N GLN A 369 27.78 26.00 -1.06
CA GLN A 369 29.09 26.08 -0.40
C GLN A 369 30.25 25.79 -1.35
N LYS A 370 30.10 24.80 -2.24
CA LYS A 370 31.12 24.48 -3.24
C LYS A 370 31.26 25.58 -4.29
N ALA A 371 30.16 26.16 -4.75
CA ALA A 371 30.16 27.31 -5.66
C ALA A 371 30.76 28.58 -5.02
N GLN A 372 30.51 28.83 -3.72
CA GLN A 372 31.18 29.90 -2.97
C GLN A 372 32.68 29.65 -2.79
N HIS A 373 33.09 28.39 -2.59
CA HIS A 373 34.51 28.02 -2.50
C HIS A 373 35.25 28.07 -3.85
N GLU A 374 34.55 27.82 -4.96
CA GLU A 374 35.08 27.84 -6.32
C GLU A 374 34.93 29.22 -7.01
N GLY A 375 34.46 30.24 -6.30
CA GLY A 375 34.35 31.62 -6.80
C GLY A 375 33.32 31.82 -7.92
N LEU A 376 32.37 30.89 -8.08
CA LEU A 376 31.31 30.98 -9.09
C LEU A 376 30.10 31.70 -8.48
N GLU A 377 30.02 33.01 -8.71
CA GLU A 377 28.81 33.78 -8.41
C GLU A 377 27.65 33.28 -9.28
N PHE A 378 26.64 32.70 -8.63
CA PHE A 378 25.36 32.44 -9.26
C PHE A 378 24.68 33.79 -9.53
N TYR A 379 24.64 34.21 -10.80
CA TYR A 379 23.68 35.18 -11.26
C TYR A 379 22.27 34.63 -10.98
N SER A 380 21.62 35.17 -9.94
CA SER A 380 20.19 35.00 -9.78
C SER A 380 19.52 35.75 -10.92
N ASN A 381 18.75 35.06 -11.76
CA ASN A 381 17.56 35.64 -12.39
C ASN A 381 16.63 34.54 -12.91
N SER A 382 15.33 34.78 -12.61
CA SER A 382 14.09 34.14 -13.09
C SER A 382 13.81 32.68 -12.76
#